data_AF-A0A1N6PVA4-F1
#
_entry.id   AF-A0A1N6PVA4-F1
#
_cell.length_a   1.000
_cell.length_b   1.000
_cell.length_c   1.000
_cell.angle_alpha   90.00
_cell.angle_beta   90.00
_cell.angle_gamma   90.00
#
_symmetry.space_group_name_H-M   'P 1'
#
loop_
_entity.id
_entity.type
_entity.pdbx_description
1 polymer ?
#
loop_
_entity_poly.entity_id
_entity_poly.type
_entity_poly.pdbx_seq_one_letter_code
_entity_poly.pdbx_strand_id
1 'polypeptide(L)'
;MGIPNSYSTQLPDRCHDLLMLLLPIVQADKRTAARHRGALTTTLTLALATPMLTVPIERIQKYLGQDEGYADERFMSPELAQKIEVAIQGKKLQDHPIFSELGWCFLQQVPPFNVAHGLPNKHAEALSSQAAREAALDLTFETFLNCIRNGLSHGGVVYLDERGRTSVGEASMLCFVSARQDRTTPHCDNRHGRRCPTVVPKIRDLRLLRISESDFREFLGRWVEWLVQSELASIAAE
;
A
#
# COMPACT_ATOMS: atom_id res chain seq x y z
N MET A 1 19.08 9.89 18.66
CA MET A 1 18.46 10.19 17.36
C MET A 1 17.29 11.14 17.60
N GLY A 2 17.21 12.24 16.86
CA GLY A 2 16.20 13.30 17.05
C GLY A 2 14.86 13.00 16.38
N ILE A 3 13.85 13.79 16.77
CA ILE A 3 12.50 13.80 16.17
C ILE A 3 12.64 14.18 14.67
N PRO A 4 11.96 13.48 13.73
CA PRO A 4 11.96 13.87 12.33
C PRO A 4 11.40 15.27 12.11
N ASN A 5 11.98 16.04 11.18
CA ASN A 5 11.43 17.33 10.77
C ASN A 5 10.20 17.15 9.87
N SER A 6 10.18 16.08 9.07
CA SER A 6 9.04 15.65 8.24
C SER A 6 8.92 14.13 8.35
N TYR A 7 7.82 13.62 8.90
CA TYR A 7 7.65 12.17 8.99
C TYR A 7 7.33 11.57 7.63
N SER A 8 6.65 12.31 6.75
CA SER A 8 6.28 11.85 5.40
C SER A 8 7.46 11.63 4.46
N THR A 9 8.68 12.03 4.82
CA THR A 9 9.88 11.78 4.00
C THR A 9 10.97 11.06 4.79
N GLN A 10 11.34 11.58 5.96
CA GLN A 10 12.46 11.05 6.72
C GLN A 10 12.17 9.68 7.34
N LEU A 11 10.92 9.36 7.67
CA LEU A 11 10.60 8.03 8.17
C LEU A 11 10.63 6.98 7.03
N PRO A 12 10.01 7.21 5.85
CA PRO A 12 10.22 6.35 4.70
C PRO A 12 11.69 6.15 4.34
N ASP A 13 12.49 7.22 4.33
CA ASP A 13 13.93 7.19 4.04
C ASP A 13 14.71 6.31 5.02
N ARG A 14 14.53 6.53 6.33
CA ARG A 14 15.14 5.68 7.37
C ARG A 14 14.70 4.22 7.26
N CYS A 15 13.44 3.96 6.91
CA CYS A 15 12.93 2.60 6.74
C CYS A 15 13.53 1.93 5.51
N HIS A 16 13.75 2.68 4.43
CA HIS A 16 14.46 2.20 3.25
C HIS A 16 15.91 1.84 3.56
N ASP A 17 16.63 2.70 4.27
CA ASP A 17 18.01 2.43 4.72
C ASP A 17 18.09 1.15 5.56
N LEU A 18 17.15 0.99 6.52
CA LEU A 18 17.05 -0.22 7.33
C LEU A 18 16.75 -1.45 6.47
N LEU A 19 15.89 -1.34 5.46
CA LEU A 19 15.58 -2.43 4.56
C LEU A 19 16.84 -2.84 3.78
N MET A 20 17.56 -1.88 3.20
CA MET A 20 18.77 -2.13 2.42
C MET A 20 19.90 -2.71 3.27
N LEU A 21 20.02 -2.29 4.53
CA LEU A 21 21.02 -2.82 5.46
C LEU A 21 20.70 -4.24 5.92
N LEU A 22 19.43 -4.51 6.27
CA LEU A 22 19.04 -5.77 6.91
C LEU A 22 18.71 -6.87 5.90
N LEU A 23 18.25 -6.52 4.71
CA LEU A 23 17.81 -7.51 3.72
C LEU A 23 18.90 -8.51 3.34
N PRO A 24 20.15 -8.11 3.01
CA PRO A 24 21.23 -9.07 2.71
C PRO A 24 21.55 -10.00 3.89
N ILE A 25 21.47 -9.47 5.11
CA ILE A 25 21.73 -10.23 6.35
C ILE A 25 20.66 -11.32 6.53
N VAL A 26 19.38 -10.95 6.39
CA VAL A 26 18.25 -11.88 6.49
C VAL A 26 18.27 -12.91 5.37
N GLN A 27 18.62 -12.50 4.15
CA GLN A 27 18.76 -13.41 3.00
C GLN A 27 19.89 -14.44 3.19
N ALA A 28 21.01 -14.02 3.80
CA ALA A 28 22.15 -14.90 4.03
C ALA A 28 21.95 -15.89 5.20
N ASP A 29 21.05 -15.59 6.14
CA ASP A 29 20.76 -16.44 7.30
C ASP A 29 19.90 -17.66 6.92
N LYS A 30 20.57 -18.70 6.41
CA LYS A 30 19.95 -19.99 6.05
C LYS A 30 19.25 -20.68 7.24
N ARG A 31 19.75 -20.48 8.46
CA ARG A 31 19.20 -21.14 9.65
C ARG A 31 17.83 -20.55 9.99
N THR A 32 17.74 -19.23 10.02
CA THR A 32 16.49 -18.54 10.29
C THR A 32 15.54 -18.69 9.09
N ALA A 33 16.05 -18.62 7.86
CA ALA A 33 15.26 -18.91 6.67
C ALA A 33 14.62 -20.31 6.72
N ALA A 34 15.35 -21.35 7.11
CA ALA A 34 14.80 -22.70 7.27
C ALA A 34 13.69 -22.78 8.33
N ARG A 35 13.85 -22.07 9.45
CA ARG A 35 12.82 -21.98 10.50
C ARG A 35 11.52 -21.34 10.01
N HIS A 36 11.63 -20.32 9.14
CA HIS A 36 10.50 -19.55 8.62
C HIS A 36 10.12 -19.92 7.18
N ARG A 37 10.71 -20.98 6.63
CA ARG A 37 10.55 -21.48 5.25
C ARG A 37 10.88 -20.50 4.12
N GLY A 38 11.56 -19.39 4.42
CA GLY A 38 12.01 -18.40 3.43
C GLY A 38 11.25 -17.07 3.45
N ALA A 39 10.06 -17.00 4.07
CA ALA A 39 9.23 -15.80 4.09
C ALA A 39 9.70 -14.67 5.04
N LEU A 40 10.90 -14.79 5.65
CA LEU A 40 11.39 -13.77 6.58
C LEU A 40 11.82 -12.48 5.84
N THR A 41 12.33 -12.59 4.62
CA THR A 41 12.63 -11.42 3.77
C THR A 41 11.35 -10.66 3.42
N THR A 42 10.28 -11.39 3.11
CA THR A 42 8.95 -10.84 2.87
C THR A 42 8.41 -10.15 4.11
N THR A 43 8.58 -10.76 5.28
CA THR A 43 8.16 -10.19 6.57
C THR A 43 8.90 -8.90 6.88
N LEU A 44 10.23 -8.89 6.72
CA LEU A 44 11.06 -7.68 6.86
C LEU A 44 10.58 -6.58 5.91
N THR A 45 10.38 -6.94 4.64
CA THR A 45 9.92 -6.02 3.59
C THR A 45 8.59 -5.38 3.99
N LEU A 46 7.58 -6.17 4.39
CA LEU A 46 6.26 -5.65 4.77
C LEU A 46 6.30 -4.82 6.06
N ALA A 47 7.13 -5.21 7.04
CA ALA A 47 7.28 -4.47 8.29
C ALA A 47 7.81 -3.05 8.05
N LEU A 48 8.77 -2.89 7.13
CA LEU A 48 9.33 -1.58 6.78
C LEU A 48 8.49 -0.84 5.72
N ALA A 49 7.84 -1.55 4.79
CA ALA A 49 6.95 -0.97 3.79
C ALA A 49 5.77 -0.20 4.42
N THR A 50 5.26 -0.69 5.55
CA THR A 50 4.10 -0.09 6.22
C THR A 50 4.32 1.39 6.54
N PRO A 51 5.32 1.80 7.34
CA PRO A 51 5.59 3.22 7.58
C PRO A 51 6.04 3.97 6.32
N MET A 52 6.75 3.33 5.37
CA MET A 52 7.18 3.97 4.12
C MET A 52 6.02 4.47 3.27
N LEU A 53 4.92 3.72 3.24
CA LEU A 53 3.78 4.00 2.39
C LEU A 53 2.62 4.64 3.16
N THR A 54 2.28 4.13 4.34
CA THR A 54 1.08 4.59 5.04
C THR A 54 1.24 5.98 5.63
N VAL A 55 2.43 6.36 6.10
CA VAL A 55 2.63 7.66 6.75
C VAL A 55 2.46 8.82 5.77
N PRO A 56 3.14 8.86 4.60
CA PRO A 56 2.91 9.92 3.62
C PRO A 56 1.46 9.98 3.12
N ILE A 57 0.82 8.82 2.96
CA ILE A 57 -0.59 8.73 2.54
C ILE A 57 -1.52 9.32 3.61
N GLU A 58 -1.35 8.95 4.88
CA GLU A 58 -2.23 9.39 5.96
C GLU A 58 -2.00 10.83 6.38
N ARG A 59 -0.77 11.35 6.24
CA ARG A 59 -0.40 12.70 6.69
C ARG A 59 -0.48 13.76 5.61
N ILE A 60 -0.45 13.39 4.33
CA ILE A 60 -0.53 14.33 3.21
C ILE A 60 -1.70 14.01 2.29
N GLN A 61 -1.67 12.86 1.59
CA GLN A 61 -2.66 12.53 0.55
C GLN A 61 -4.10 12.60 1.08
N LYS A 62 -4.35 12.01 2.26
CA LYS A 62 -5.69 11.91 2.85
C LYS A 62 -6.32 13.27 3.15
N TYR A 63 -5.50 14.29 3.38
CA TYR A 63 -5.96 15.64 3.71
C TYR A 63 -6.11 16.53 2.47
N LEU A 64 -5.69 16.11 1.28
CA LEU A 64 -5.91 16.88 0.05
C LEU A 64 -7.41 17.21 -0.13
N GLY A 65 -7.70 18.50 -0.32
CA GLY A 65 -9.07 19.01 -0.44
C GLY A 65 -9.91 18.96 0.85
N GLN A 66 -9.30 18.72 2.01
CA GLN A 66 -9.95 18.71 3.33
C GLN A 66 -9.39 19.80 4.25
N ASP A 67 -10.14 20.10 5.30
CA ASP A 67 -9.69 20.92 6.43
C ASP A 67 -8.48 20.27 7.14
N GLU A 68 -7.71 21.10 7.86
CA GLU A 68 -6.56 20.65 8.64
C GLU A 68 -6.95 19.58 9.66
N GLY A 69 -6.21 18.48 9.67
CA GLY A 69 -6.41 17.37 10.60
C GLY A 69 -5.26 17.18 11.58
N TYR A 70 -5.49 16.32 12.58
CA TYR A 70 -4.58 16.12 13.71
C TYR A 70 -3.17 15.61 13.37
N ALA A 71 -2.95 15.10 12.16
CA ALA A 71 -1.67 14.58 11.67
C ALA A 71 -1.34 15.12 10.27
N ASP A 72 -1.89 16.28 9.91
CA ASP A 72 -1.71 16.91 8.61
C ASP A 72 -0.32 17.54 8.50
N GLU A 73 0.51 17.03 7.59
CA GLU A 73 1.85 17.55 7.32
C GLU A 73 1.90 18.45 6.08
N ARG A 74 0.77 18.77 5.44
CA ARG A 74 0.75 19.61 4.22
C ARG A 74 1.35 21.00 4.46
N PHE A 75 1.13 21.58 5.64
CA PHE A 75 1.68 22.89 6.01
C PHE A 75 3.17 22.84 6.34
N MET A 76 3.68 21.68 6.74
CA MET A 76 5.11 21.48 7.03
C MET A 76 5.92 21.25 5.75
N SER A 77 5.29 20.72 4.70
CA SER A 77 5.93 20.50 3.40
C SER A 77 4.96 20.81 2.25
N PRO A 78 4.63 22.10 2.00
CA PRO A 78 3.67 22.50 0.97
C PRO A 78 4.01 22.00 -0.44
N GLU A 79 5.29 21.99 -0.79
CA GLU A 79 5.79 21.56 -2.10
C GLU A 79 5.63 20.04 -2.28
N LEU A 80 5.91 19.26 -1.22
CA LEU A 80 5.65 17.83 -1.22
C LEU A 80 4.16 17.55 -1.36
N ALA A 81 3.32 18.29 -0.63
CA ALA A 81 1.87 18.18 -0.74
C ALA A 81 1.38 18.48 -2.17
N GLN A 82 1.90 19.55 -2.78
CA GLN A 82 1.58 19.90 -4.16
C GLN A 82 2.03 18.82 -5.15
N LYS A 83 3.24 18.26 -4.98
CA LYS A 83 3.73 17.17 -5.85
C LYS A 83 2.90 15.90 -5.71
N ILE A 84 2.50 15.55 -4.50
CA ILE A 84 1.57 14.44 -4.25
C ILE A 84 0.21 14.72 -4.89
N GLU A 85 -0.32 15.94 -4.76
CA GLU A 85 -1.59 16.33 -5.39
C GLU A 85 -1.52 16.21 -6.92
N VAL A 86 -0.50 16.78 -7.56
CA VAL A 86 -0.29 16.70 -9.01
C VAL A 86 -0.10 15.27 -9.48
N ALA A 87 0.59 14.44 -8.69
CA ALA A 87 0.77 13.03 -9.01
C ALA A 87 -0.54 12.23 -8.90
N ILE A 88 -1.52 12.68 -8.14
CA ILE A 88 -2.77 11.94 -7.93
C ILE A 88 -3.89 12.46 -8.81
N GLN A 89 -4.00 13.78 -8.98
CA GLN A 89 -5.17 14.43 -9.55
C GLN A 89 -5.37 14.07 -11.03
N GLY A 90 -6.38 13.23 -11.30
CA GLY A 90 -6.73 12.79 -12.65
C GLY A 90 -5.70 11.86 -13.29
N LYS A 91 -4.69 11.40 -12.55
CA LYS A 91 -3.63 10.53 -13.04
C LYS A 91 -3.93 9.06 -12.82
N LYS A 92 -3.48 8.25 -13.77
CA LYS A 92 -3.49 6.79 -13.71
C LYS A 92 -2.10 6.26 -13.40
N LEU A 93 -1.99 5.00 -12.99
CA LEU A 93 -0.70 4.37 -12.73
C LEU A 93 0.23 4.48 -13.94
N GLN A 94 -0.29 4.23 -15.15
CA GLN A 94 0.48 4.36 -16.40
C GLN A 94 1.09 5.74 -16.64
N ASP A 95 0.55 6.81 -16.04
CA ASP A 95 1.09 8.17 -16.15
C ASP A 95 2.35 8.37 -15.27
N HIS A 96 2.71 7.35 -14.49
CA HIS A 96 3.94 7.30 -13.67
C HIS A 96 4.82 6.13 -14.12
N PRO A 97 5.65 6.31 -15.18
CA PRO A 97 6.52 5.24 -15.71
C PRO A 97 7.38 4.57 -14.64
N ILE A 98 7.90 5.35 -13.69
CA ILE A 98 8.70 4.85 -12.56
C ILE A 98 7.95 3.82 -11.70
N PHE A 99 6.63 3.78 -11.70
CA PHE A 99 5.83 2.82 -10.93
C PHE A 99 5.10 1.80 -11.82
N SER A 100 4.69 2.20 -13.02
CA SER A 100 3.86 1.37 -13.91
C SER A 100 4.62 0.27 -14.64
N GLU A 101 5.93 0.42 -14.79
CA GLU A 101 6.79 -0.60 -15.41
C GLU A 101 6.96 -1.86 -14.54
N LEU A 102 6.64 -1.75 -13.25
CA LEU A 102 6.69 -2.85 -12.29
C LEU A 102 5.49 -3.78 -12.51
N GLY A 103 5.66 -5.10 -12.34
CA GLY A 103 4.74 -6.16 -12.77
C GLY A 103 3.37 -6.23 -12.05
N TRP A 104 2.69 -5.10 -11.86
CA TRP A 104 1.39 -5.00 -11.21
C TRP A 104 0.30 -5.72 -11.97
N CYS A 105 -0.57 -6.41 -11.24
CA CYS A 105 -1.78 -7.03 -11.77
C CYS A 105 -2.96 -6.69 -10.85
N PHE A 106 -4.11 -6.38 -11.43
CA PHE A 106 -5.26 -5.89 -10.70
C PHE A 106 -6.55 -6.63 -11.08
N LEU A 107 -7.35 -6.95 -10.07
CA LEU A 107 -8.75 -7.35 -10.26
C LEU A 107 -9.67 -6.42 -9.48
N GLN A 108 -10.68 -5.93 -10.18
CA GLN A 108 -11.77 -5.15 -9.61
C GLN A 108 -12.95 -6.04 -9.25
N GLN A 109 -13.73 -5.66 -8.23
CA GLN A 109 -15.03 -6.26 -7.91
C GLN A 109 -14.99 -7.77 -7.64
N VAL A 110 -13.99 -8.22 -6.88
CA VAL A 110 -13.88 -9.62 -6.47
C VAL A 110 -14.90 -9.90 -5.35
N PRO A 111 -15.71 -10.98 -5.45
CA PRO A 111 -16.60 -11.37 -4.36
C PRO A 111 -15.83 -11.56 -3.04
N PRO A 112 -16.37 -11.12 -1.89
CA PRO A 112 -15.68 -11.28 -0.62
C PRO A 112 -15.33 -12.73 -0.33
N PHE A 113 -14.10 -12.96 0.11
CA PHE A 113 -13.62 -14.23 0.64
C PHE A 113 -12.81 -13.98 1.91
N ASN A 114 -12.67 -15.00 2.74
CA ASN A 114 -11.84 -14.91 3.95
C ASN A 114 -10.36 -15.06 3.57
N VAL A 115 -9.62 -13.97 3.69
CA VAL A 115 -8.19 -13.89 3.36
C VAL A 115 -7.34 -14.89 4.16
N ALA A 116 -7.80 -15.30 5.35
CA ALA A 116 -7.13 -16.33 6.16
C ALA A 116 -7.11 -17.72 5.50
N HIS A 117 -7.95 -17.96 4.50
CA HIS A 117 -7.95 -19.20 3.71
C HIS A 117 -7.07 -19.13 2.46
N GLY A 118 -6.35 -18.02 2.27
CA GLY A 118 -5.56 -17.78 1.07
C GLY A 118 -6.36 -17.23 -0.10
N LEU A 119 -5.67 -17.05 -1.22
CA LEU A 119 -6.23 -16.56 -2.48
C LEU A 119 -6.86 -17.73 -3.25
N PRO A 120 -8.17 -17.70 -3.55
CA PRO A 120 -8.80 -18.73 -4.37
C PRO A 120 -8.14 -18.88 -5.75
N ASN A 121 -7.97 -20.12 -6.23
CA ASN A 121 -7.30 -20.43 -7.51
C ASN A 121 -7.86 -19.65 -8.70
N LYS A 122 -9.19 -19.51 -8.79
CA LYS A 122 -9.84 -18.72 -9.85
C LYS A 122 -9.36 -17.25 -9.90
N HIS A 123 -9.02 -16.67 -8.74
CA HIS A 123 -8.51 -15.30 -8.65
C HIS A 123 -7.02 -15.24 -8.94
N ALA A 124 -6.24 -16.25 -8.53
CA ALA A 124 -4.83 -16.39 -8.89
C ALA A 124 -4.64 -16.52 -10.42
N GLU A 125 -5.50 -17.31 -11.07
CA GLU A 125 -5.53 -17.46 -12.53
C GLU A 125 -5.90 -16.15 -13.21
N ALA A 126 -6.97 -15.49 -12.76
CA ALA A 126 -7.38 -14.20 -13.31
C ALA A 126 -6.31 -13.11 -13.14
N LEU A 127 -5.62 -13.05 -11.99
CA LEU A 127 -4.49 -12.14 -11.75
C LEU A 127 -3.28 -12.42 -12.63
N SER A 128 -3.18 -13.62 -13.22
CA SER A 128 -2.09 -13.98 -14.13
C SER A 128 -2.39 -13.65 -15.60
N SER A 129 -3.56 -13.07 -15.88
CA SER A 129 -3.96 -12.68 -17.23
C SER A 129 -3.36 -11.33 -17.65
N GLN A 130 -3.21 -11.16 -18.96
CA GLN A 130 -2.84 -9.87 -19.56
C GLN A 130 -3.87 -8.77 -19.22
N ALA A 131 -5.16 -9.12 -19.16
CA ALA A 131 -6.23 -8.20 -18.77
C ALA A 131 -6.04 -7.64 -17.34
N ALA A 132 -5.52 -8.45 -16.41
CA ALA A 132 -5.22 -7.97 -15.06
C ALA A 132 -4.05 -6.97 -15.05
N ARG A 133 -3.06 -7.15 -15.93
CA ARG A 133 -1.95 -6.20 -16.09
C ARG A 133 -2.44 -4.86 -16.66
N GLU A 134 -3.24 -4.91 -17.73
CA GLU A 134 -3.85 -3.72 -18.33
C GLU A 134 -4.76 -2.99 -17.34
N ALA A 135 -5.55 -3.72 -16.57
CA ALA A 135 -6.40 -3.16 -15.52
C ALA A 135 -5.59 -2.47 -14.41
N ALA A 136 -4.37 -2.94 -14.12
CA ALA A 136 -3.50 -2.28 -13.15
C ALA A 136 -2.97 -0.94 -13.68
N LEU A 137 -2.57 -0.89 -14.96
CA LEU A 137 -2.11 0.33 -15.62
C LEU A 137 -3.19 1.41 -15.69
N ASP A 138 -4.45 0.99 -15.86
CA ASP A 138 -5.60 1.89 -15.97
C ASP A 138 -6.13 2.41 -14.62
N LEU A 139 -5.62 1.90 -13.49
CA LEU A 139 -6.00 2.36 -12.15
C LEU A 139 -5.71 3.84 -11.98
N THR A 140 -6.64 4.59 -11.37
CA THR A 140 -6.29 5.91 -10.84
C THR A 140 -5.18 5.76 -9.79
N PHE A 141 -4.21 6.66 -9.80
CA PHE A 141 -3.06 6.57 -8.89
C PHE A 141 -3.51 6.62 -7.42
N GLU A 142 -4.57 7.37 -7.11
CA GLU A 142 -5.24 7.36 -5.81
C GLU A 142 -5.76 5.96 -5.42
N THR A 143 -6.42 5.25 -6.34
CA THR A 143 -6.96 3.91 -6.08
C THR A 143 -5.82 2.91 -5.87
N PHE A 144 -4.75 3.04 -6.64
CA PHE A 144 -3.54 2.24 -6.50
C PHE A 144 -2.93 2.38 -5.10
N LEU A 145 -2.64 3.61 -4.66
CA LEU A 145 -2.11 3.89 -3.32
C LEU A 145 -3.05 3.42 -2.21
N ASN A 146 -4.36 3.66 -2.35
CA ASN A 146 -5.37 3.19 -1.41
C ASN A 146 -5.43 1.67 -1.29
N CYS A 147 -5.25 0.92 -2.38
CA CYS A 147 -5.20 -0.55 -2.32
C CYS A 147 -4.03 -1.04 -1.46
N ILE A 148 -2.84 -0.48 -1.69
CA ILE A 148 -1.64 -0.85 -0.94
C ILE A 148 -1.78 -0.46 0.53
N ARG A 149 -2.16 0.80 0.80
CA ARG A 149 -2.40 1.32 2.15
C ARG A 149 -3.38 0.45 2.92
N ASN A 150 -4.52 0.08 2.31
CA ASN A 150 -5.53 -0.71 2.99
C ASN A 150 -5.04 -2.13 3.27
N GLY A 151 -4.32 -2.74 2.32
CA GLY A 151 -3.71 -4.05 2.53
C GLY A 151 -2.75 -4.04 3.73
N LEU A 152 -1.85 -3.06 3.78
CA LEU A 152 -0.86 -2.92 4.86
C LEU A 152 -1.51 -2.58 6.22
N SER A 153 -2.50 -1.69 6.22
CA SER A 153 -3.07 -1.17 7.48
C SER A 153 -4.07 -2.13 8.15
N HIS A 154 -4.75 -2.98 7.38
CA HIS A 154 -5.84 -3.83 7.88
C HIS A 154 -5.53 -5.34 7.78
N GLY A 155 -4.27 -5.70 7.56
CA GLY A 155 -3.85 -7.10 7.44
C GLY A 155 -4.33 -7.80 6.16
N GLY A 156 -4.74 -7.03 5.15
CA GLY A 156 -5.16 -7.53 3.85
C GLY A 156 -3.97 -7.84 2.94
N VAL A 157 -3.03 -8.69 3.38
CA VAL A 157 -1.87 -9.10 2.57
C VAL A 157 -1.84 -10.62 2.48
N VAL A 158 -1.78 -11.14 1.26
CA VAL A 158 -1.61 -12.57 0.97
C VAL A 158 -0.22 -12.82 0.39
N TYR A 159 0.45 -13.81 0.96
CA TYR A 159 1.75 -14.30 0.52
C TYR A 159 1.50 -15.37 -0.54
N LEU A 160 2.18 -15.26 -1.68
CA LEU A 160 1.97 -16.10 -2.83
C LEU A 160 3.30 -16.68 -3.32
N ASP A 161 3.27 -17.90 -3.83
CA ASP A 161 4.41 -18.56 -4.46
C ASP A 161 4.81 -17.92 -5.81
N GLU A 162 5.85 -18.45 -6.44
CA GLU A 162 6.31 -18.02 -7.78
C GLU A 162 5.24 -18.06 -8.87
N ARG A 163 4.15 -18.82 -8.65
CA ARG A 163 3.03 -18.98 -9.59
C ARG A 163 1.83 -18.12 -9.21
N GLY A 164 1.97 -17.27 -8.20
CA GLY A 164 0.90 -16.40 -7.71
C GLY A 164 -0.20 -17.14 -6.94
N ARG A 165 0.07 -18.33 -6.39
CA ARG A 165 -0.89 -19.13 -5.61
C ARG A 165 -0.54 -19.10 -4.13
N THR A 166 -1.53 -19.32 -3.27
CA THR A 166 -1.25 -19.49 -1.83
C THR A 166 -0.51 -20.79 -1.61
N SER A 167 0.67 -20.68 -1.01
CA SER A 167 1.51 -21.81 -0.62
C SER A 167 1.97 -21.63 0.82
N VAL A 168 2.21 -22.74 1.51
CA VAL A 168 2.67 -22.73 2.90
C VAL A 168 4.20 -22.60 2.92
N GLY A 169 4.68 -21.47 3.40
CA GLY A 169 6.10 -21.25 3.68
C GLY A 169 6.89 -20.59 2.56
N GLU A 170 6.36 -20.52 1.33
CA GLU A 170 6.97 -19.78 0.23
C GLU A 170 6.30 -18.42 0.06
N ALA A 171 7.11 -17.41 -0.29
CA ALA A 171 6.63 -16.10 -0.68
C ALA A 171 7.56 -15.50 -1.74
N SER A 172 7.03 -15.38 -2.94
CA SER A 172 7.68 -14.80 -4.12
C SER A 172 6.85 -13.66 -4.70
N MET A 173 5.57 -13.57 -4.33
CA MET A 173 4.65 -12.50 -4.70
C MET A 173 3.79 -12.08 -3.51
N LEU A 174 3.27 -10.86 -3.59
CA LEU A 174 2.34 -10.27 -2.63
C LEU A 174 1.04 -9.93 -3.33
N CYS A 175 -0.09 -10.13 -2.65
CA CYS A 175 -1.39 -9.61 -3.06
C CYS A 175 -1.99 -8.76 -1.95
N PHE A 176 -2.13 -7.47 -2.22
CA PHE A 176 -2.85 -6.52 -1.37
C PHE A 176 -4.34 -6.61 -1.64
N VAL A 177 -5.10 -6.82 -0.57
CA VAL A 177 -6.56 -6.99 -0.57
C VAL A 177 -7.17 -5.77 0.10
N SER A 178 -7.94 -5.00 -0.67
CA SER A 178 -8.66 -3.83 -0.17
C SER A 178 -10.16 -4.06 -0.24
N ALA A 179 -10.83 -4.04 0.91
CA ALA A 179 -12.28 -4.15 0.99
C ALA A 179 -12.96 -2.82 0.62
N ARG A 180 -13.94 -2.87 -0.29
CA ARG A 180 -14.89 -1.77 -0.47
C ARG A 180 -16.10 -2.03 0.39
N GLN A 181 -16.41 -1.07 1.25
CA GLN A 181 -17.55 -1.14 2.15
C GLN A 181 -18.65 -0.21 1.67
N ASP A 182 -19.90 -0.64 1.79
CA ASP A 182 -21.04 0.27 1.66
C ASP A 182 -21.18 1.03 2.99
N ARG A 183 -21.02 2.35 2.93
CA ARG A 183 -21.27 3.23 4.08
C ARG A 183 -22.77 3.46 4.17
N THR A 184 -23.46 2.69 5.00
CA THR A 184 -24.83 3.00 5.40
C THR A 184 -24.79 4.03 6.52
N THR A 185 -25.26 5.25 6.26
CA THR A 185 -25.49 6.23 7.32
C THR A 185 -26.74 5.78 8.09
N PRO A 186 -26.64 5.44 9.39
CA PRO A 186 -27.82 5.08 10.16
C PRO A 186 -28.76 6.27 10.26
N HIS A 187 -30.06 6.05 10.04
CA HIS A 187 -31.05 7.02 10.46
C HIS A 187 -31.14 7.00 12.00
N CYS A 188 -30.65 8.07 12.63
CA CYS A 188 -30.73 8.27 14.06
C CYS A 188 -32.01 9.02 14.41
N ASP A 189 -33.02 8.32 14.93
CA ASP A 189 -34.16 8.99 15.55
C ASP A 189 -33.86 9.27 17.03
N ASN A 190 -33.45 10.50 17.31
CA ASN A 190 -33.11 10.96 18.65
C ASN A 190 -34.35 11.38 19.48
N ARG A 191 -35.58 11.31 18.93
CA ARG A 191 -36.80 11.83 19.59
C ARG A 191 -37.22 11.06 20.84
N HIS A 192 -36.64 9.89 21.10
CA HIS A 192 -37.00 9.03 22.24
C HIS A 192 -35.80 8.56 23.07
N GLY A 193 -34.64 9.23 22.98
CA GLY A 193 -33.44 8.80 23.71
C GLY A 193 -32.92 7.42 23.30
N ARG A 194 -33.35 6.88 22.14
CA ARG A 194 -32.83 5.62 21.60
C ARG A 194 -31.41 5.86 21.11
N ARG A 195 -30.49 4.98 21.49
CA ARG A 195 -29.13 4.99 20.93
C ARG A 195 -29.21 4.70 19.44
N CYS A 196 -28.46 5.47 18.64
CA CYS A 196 -28.28 5.18 17.22
C CYS A 196 -27.83 3.71 17.06
N PRO A 197 -28.39 2.97 16.09
CA PRO A 197 -27.95 1.60 15.84
C PRO A 197 -26.48 1.61 15.43
N THR A 198 -25.71 0.67 15.98
CA THR A 198 -24.34 0.42 15.53
C THR A 198 -24.40 -0.16 14.13
N VAL A 199 -23.93 0.61 13.15
CA VAL A 199 -23.81 0.12 11.78
C VAL A 199 -22.50 -0.62 11.64
N VAL A 200 -22.59 -1.91 11.35
CA VAL A 200 -21.44 -2.71 10.91
C VAL A 200 -21.30 -2.52 9.40
N PRO A 201 -20.20 -1.91 8.91
CA PRO A 201 -20.00 -1.71 7.48
C PRO A 201 -20.00 -3.07 6.76
N LYS A 202 -20.88 -3.22 5.77
CA LYS A 202 -20.92 -4.44 4.96
C LYS A 202 -19.87 -4.34 3.85
N ILE A 203 -18.99 -5.34 3.76
CA ILE A 203 -18.09 -5.46 2.62
C ILE A 203 -18.93 -5.79 1.38
N ARG A 204 -18.88 -4.92 0.38
CA ARG A 204 -19.54 -5.11 -0.91
C ARG A 204 -18.75 -6.05 -1.79
N ASP A 205 -17.47 -5.72 -1.98
CA ASP A 205 -16.54 -6.46 -2.83
C ASP A 205 -15.09 -6.14 -2.43
N LEU A 206 -14.14 -6.90 -2.99
CA LEU A 206 -12.72 -6.76 -2.78
C LEU A 206 -12.03 -6.24 -4.05
N ARG A 207 -10.95 -5.50 -3.85
CA ARG A 207 -9.95 -5.17 -4.87
C ARG A 207 -8.69 -5.98 -4.57
N LEU A 208 -8.12 -6.60 -5.60
CA LEU A 208 -6.87 -7.38 -5.48
C LEU A 208 -5.78 -6.71 -6.31
N LEU A 209 -4.66 -6.37 -5.70
CA LEU A 209 -3.48 -5.82 -6.37
C LEU A 209 -2.28 -6.72 -6.07
N ARG A 210 -1.72 -7.36 -7.11
CA ARG A 210 -0.62 -8.31 -7.01
C ARG A 210 0.67 -7.76 -7.61
N ILE A 211 1.80 -8.09 -7.02
CA ILE A 211 3.16 -7.81 -7.51
C ILE A 211 4.14 -8.89 -7.02
N SER A 212 5.28 -9.07 -7.69
CA SER A 212 6.38 -9.89 -7.16
C SER A 212 7.04 -9.24 -5.94
N GLU A 213 7.71 -10.02 -5.09
CA GLU A 213 8.44 -9.45 -3.95
C GLU A 213 9.65 -8.61 -4.41
N SER A 214 10.28 -8.96 -5.54
CA SER A 214 11.38 -8.18 -6.13
C SER A 214 10.89 -6.81 -6.57
N ASP A 215 9.83 -6.77 -7.38
CA ASP A 215 9.31 -5.54 -7.95
C ASP A 215 8.68 -4.68 -6.86
N PHE A 216 8.13 -5.29 -5.79
CA PHE A 216 7.64 -4.53 -4.65
C PHE A 216 8.76 -3.83 -3.89
N ARG A 217 9.92 -4.48 -3.71
CA ARG A 217 11.09 -3.83 -3.12
C ARG A 217 11.62 -2.70 -3.99
N GLU A 218 11.64 -2.92 -5.30
CA GLU A 218 11.99 -1.87 -6.26
C GLU A 218 11.00 -0.70 -6.20
N PHE A 219 9.70 -0.98 -6.15
CA PHE A 219 8.67 0.04 -5.94
C PHE A 219 8.94 0.88 -4.69
N LEU A 220 9.26 0.25 -3.57
CA LEU A 220 9.57 0.94 -2.32
C LEU A 220 10.77 1.88 -2.44
N GLY A 221 11.83 1.44 -3.12
CA GLY A 221 13.00 2.28 -3.38
C GLY A 221 12.65 3.49 -4.26
N ARG A 222 11.98 3.25 -5.39
CA ARG A 222 11.53 4.32 -6.31
C ARG A 222 10.57 5.30 -5.62
N TRP A 223 9.70 4.80 -4.73
CA TRP A 223 8.76 5.61 -3.95
C TRP A 223 9.50 6.55 -2.98
N VAL A 224 10.45 6.03 -2.22
CA VAL A 224 11.23 6.85 -1.28
C VAL A 224 12.10 7.86 -2.00
N GLU A 225 12.78 7.47 -3.07
CA GLU A 225 13.56 8.39 -3.89
C GLU A 225 12.70 9.54 -4.42
N TRP A 226 11.50 9.22 -4.93
CA TRP A 226 10.56 10.22 -5.41
C TRP A 226 10.10 11.17 -4.29
N LEU A 227 9.80 10.67 -3.08
CA LEU A 227 9.42 11.50 -1.93
C LEU A 227 10.56 12.44 -1.52
N VAL A 228 11.78 11.93 -1.39
CA VAL A 228 12.96 12.70 -0.97
C VAL A 228 13.32 13.75 -2.02
N GLN A 229 13.34 13.40 -3.31
CA GLN A 229 13.55 14.37 -4.40
C GLN A 229 12.44 15.42 -4.46
N SER A 230 11.21 15.02 -4.12
CA SER A 230 10.07 15.93 -4.06
C SER A 230 10.27 17.02 -3.00
N GLU A 231 10.86 16.66 -1.86
CA GLU A 231 11.20 17.58 -0.78
C GLU A 231 12.51 18.34 -1.02
N LEU A 232 13.60 17.72 -1.49
CA LEU A 232 14.89 18.41 -1.69
C LEU A 232 14.84 19.52 -2.74
N ALA A 233 14.02 19.38 -3.77
CA ALA A 233 13.81 20.44 -4.75
C ALA A 233 13.15 21.70 -4.14
N SER A 234 12.58 21.62 -2.92
CA SER A 234 12.08 22.79 -2.18
C SER A 234 13.21 23.57 -1.51
N ILE A 235 14.18 22.89 -0.88
CA ILE A 235 15.29 23.52 -0.16
C ILE A 235 16.25 24.26 -1.11
N ALA A 236 16.41 23.78 -2.34
CA ALA A 236 17.25 24.42 -3.35
C ALA A 236 16.59 25.62 -4.05
N ALA A 237 15.31 25.88 -3.81
CA ALA A 237 14.54 26.97 -4.40
C ALA A 237 14.34 28.17 -3.44
N GLU A 238 14.83 28.08 -2.21
CA GLU A 238 14.96 29.18 -1.23
C GLU A 238 16.35 29.82 -1.29
#